data_AF-A0A9N9NCE2-F1
#
_entry.id   AF-A0A9N9NCE2-F1
#
_cell.length_a   1.000
_cell.length_b   1.000
_cell.length_c   1.000
_cell.angle_alpha   90.00
_cell.angle_beta   90.00
_cell.angle_gamma   90.00
#
_symmetry.space_group_name_H-M   'P 1'
#
loop_
_entity.id
_entity.type
_entity.pdbx_description
1 polymer ?
#
loop_
_entity_poly.entity_id
_entity_poly.type
_entity_poly.pdbx_seq_one_letter_code
_entity_poly.pdbx_strand_id
1 'polypeptide(L)'
;GLDPDLRRKCVEEMVKRDTPGYAIGGLSGGEEKDIFWRIVTLCTDLLPDHKPIYCMGVGYTEDLIVCSALGVDMFDCVFPTRTARFGNALTPTGTLNLKSSKFSQDFRPIEEDCDCLTCKSFTRAYVHLQSTRETVGCHLITIHNVSYQLRLMRNIRNAIAENRFPQFIQKSFKDLFGGPDRYPEWAVNALKSVDVTLLP
;
A
#
# COMPACT_ATOMS: atom_id res chain seq x y z
N GLY A 1 14.15 15.53 -2.67
CA GLY A 1 15.00 14.94 -3.73
C GLY A 1 15.60 13.64 -3.26
N LEU A 2 16.48 13.04 -4.07
CA LEU A 2 17.07 11.71 -3.79
C LEU A 2 18.49 11.78 -3.19
N ASP A 3 18.99 12.99 -2.93
CA ASP A 3 20.32 13.22 -2.35
C ASP A 3 20.30 12.98 -0.82
N PRO A 4 21.05 11.98 -0.31
CA PRO A 4 21.07 11.65 1.12
C PRO A 4 21.62 12.77 2.02
N ASP A 5 22.62 13.53 1.57
CA ASP A 5 23.25 14.57 2.39
C ASP A 5 22.30 15.77 2.55
N LEU A 6 21.63 16.16 1.47
CA LEU A 6 20.59 17.18 1.52
C LEU A 6 19.38 16.73 2.35
N ARG A 7 19.03 15.45 2.32
CA ARG A 7 17.96 14.89 3.16
C ARG A 7 18.34 14.95 4.64
N ARG A 8 19.54 14.51 5.01
CA ARG A 8 20.04 14.57 6.40
C ARG A 8 20.03 16.00 6.92
N LYS A 9 20.61 16.94 6.16
CA LYS A 9 20.61 18.36 6.51
C LYS A 9 19.19 18.92 6.69
N CYS A 10 18.26 18.52 5.82
CA CYS A 10 16.86 18.93 5.93
C CYS A 10 16.21 18.41 7.22
N VAL A 11 16.38 17.13 7.55
CA VAL A 11 15.82 16.53 8.77
C VAL A 11 16.39 17.20 10.02
N GLU A 12 17.73 17.34 10.10
CA GLU A 12 18.40 17.98 11.23
C GLU A 12 17.90 19.41 11.48
N GLU A 13 17.67 20.18 10.42
CA GLU A 13 17.08 21.51 10.54
C GLU A 13 15.61 21.45 10.95
N MET A 14 14.80 20.59 10.34
CA MET A 14 13.37 20.49 10.65
C MET A 14 13.10 20.06 12.09
N VAL A 15 13.90 19.13 12.62
CA VAL A 15 13.75 18.64 14.00
C VAL A 15 13.92 19.76 15.04
N LYS A 16 14.82 20.73 14.79
CA LYS A 16 15.03 21.90 15.68
C LYS A 16 13.78 22.77 15.89
N ARG A 17 12.79 22.68 15.00
CA ARG A 17 11.55 23.48 15.06
C ARG A 17 10.48 22.88 15.96
N ASP A 18 10.69 21.65 16.45
CA ASP A 18 9.81 20.99 17.42
C ASP A 18 8.31 20.96 17.02
N THR A 19 8.01 20.72 15.75
CA THR A 19 6.63 20.65 15.24
C THR A 19 5.90 19.39 15.73
N PRO A 20 4.55 19.35 15.72
CA PRO A 20 3.79 18.19 16.21
C PRO A 20 4.01 16.88 15.44
N GLY A 21 4.56 16.93 14.23
CA GLY A 21 4.82 15.77 13.36
C GLY A 21 5.68 16.16 12.16
N TYR A 22 6.08 15.16 11.38
CA TYR A 22 6.97 15.33 10.23
C TYR A 22 6.45 14.58 9.01
N ALA A 23 6.68 15.14 7.83
CA ALA A 23 6.31 14.52 6.56
C ALA A 23 7.53 14.25 5.69
N ILE A 24 7.55 13.08 5.06
CA ILE A 24 8.53 12.68 4.04
C ILE A 24 7.91 12.95 2.67
N GLY A 25 8.23 14.13 2.12
CA GLY A 25 7.79 14.55 0.79
C GLY A 25 8.83 14.37 -0.31
N GLY A 26 8.42 14.53 -1.57
CA GLY A 26 9.31 14.45 -2.74
C GLY A 26 9.84 13.04 -3.01
N LEU A 27 9.03 12.05 -2.66
CA LEU A 27 9.11 10.63 -3.01
C LEU A 27 7.80 10.25 -3.72
N SER A 28 7.77 9.15 -4.48
CA SER A 28 6.65 8.68 -5.30
C SER A 28 6.46 9.42 -6.64
N GLY A 29 7.55 9.92 -7.24
CA GLY A 29 7.56 10.64 -8.52
C GLY A 29 8.05 9.82 -9.73
N GLY A 30 8.41 8.55 -9.52
CA GLY A 30 8.98 7.68 -10.56
C GLY A 30 10.45 7.34 -10.36
N GLU A 31 10.98 7.58 -9.16
CA GLU A 31 12.32 7.17 -8.76
C GLU A 31 12.48 5.65 -8.69
N GLU A 32 13.73 5.20 -8.77
CA GLU A 32 14.14 3.82 -8.51
C GLU A 32 13.69 3.37 -7.11
N LYS A 33 13.02 2.22 -7.04
CA LYS A 33 12.48 1.70 -5.78
C LYS A 33 13.55 1.43 -4.72
N ASP A 34 14.75 1.07 -5.14
CA ASP A 34 15.88 0.87 -4.22
C ASP A 34 16.35 2.18 -3.56
N ILE A 35 16.30 3.29 -4.29
CA ILE A 35 16.60 4.61 -3.73
C ILE A 35 15.46 5.07 -2.82
N PHE A 36 14.21 4.85 -3.25
CA PHE A 36 13.01 5.22 -2.50
C PHE A 36 13.07 4.70 -1.05
N TRP A 37 13.23 3.40 -0.83
CA TRP A 37 13.18 2.84 0.52
C TRP A 37 14.37 3.28 1.38
N ARG A 38 15.55 3.50 0.78
CA ARG A 38 16.73 4.03 1.49
C ARG A 38 16.53 5.45 1.98
N ILE A 39 15.87 6.30 1.20
CA ILE A 39 15.53 7.67 1.64
C ILE A 39 14.45 7.66 2.72
N VAL A 40 13.45 6.77 2.63
CA VAL A 40 12.47 6.58 3.71
C VAL A 40 13.20 6.20 5.00
N THR A 41 14.05 5.17 4.96
CA THR A 41 14.83 4.69 6.11
C THR A 41 15.72 5.78 6.72
N LEU A 42 16.47 6.50 5.87
CA LEU A 42 17.30 7.62 6.31
C LEU A 42 16.48 8.69 7.05
N CYS A 43 15.28 8.99 6.57
CA CYS A 43 14.42 9.98 7.20
C CYS A 43 13.84 9.45 8.51
N THR A 44 13.32 8.22 8.54
CA THR A 44 12.72 7.62 9.74
C THR A 44 13.74 7.46 10.86
N ASP A 45 14.98 7.06 10.56
CA ASP A 45 16.05 6.89 11.55
C ASP A 45 16.50 8.20 12.21
N LEU A 46 16.27 9.34 11.56
CA LEU A 46 16.67 10.66 12.03
C LEU A 46 15.51 11.47 12.64
N LEU A 47 14.27 11.03 12.44
CA LEU A 47 13.10 11.69 12.96
C LEU A 47 12.80 11.23 14.41
N PRO A 48 12.18 12.07 15.25
CA PRO A 48 11.90 11.69 16.63
C PRO A 48 10.81 10.60 16.74
N ASP A 49 11.12 9.47 17.36
CA ASP A 49 10.23 8.29 17.50
C ASP A 49 8.88 8.59 18.18
N HIS A 50 8.78 9.67 18.95
CA HIS A 50 7.58 10.04 19.69
C HIS A 50 6.63 10.95 18.88
N LYS A 51 6.89 11.17 17.59
CA LYS A 51 6.10 12.04 16.71
C LYS A 51 5.70 11.32 15.42
N PRO A 52 4.49 11.57 14.90
CA PRO A 52 4.00 10.89 13.72
C PRO A 52 4.82 11.24 12.47
N ILE A 53 5.09 10.22 11.66
CA ILE A 53 5.78 10.30 10.38
C ILE A 53 4.79 10.04 9.24
N TYR A 54 4.61 11.03 8.37
CA TYR A 54 3.71 10.99 7.22
C TYR A 54 4.49 10.84 5.90
N CYS A 55 4.33 9.72 5.20
CA CYS A 55 4.91 9.54 3.87
C CYS A 55 3.90 9.88 2.77
N MET A 56 4.23 10.90 1.97
CA MET A 56 3.29 11.47 1.00
C MET A 56 3.29 10.70 -0.32
N GLY A 57 2.11 10.45 -0.89
CA GLY A 57 1.96 9.89 -2.24
C GLY A 57 2.15 8.37 -2.37
N VAL A 58 2.27 7.64 -1.26
CA VAL A 58 2.47 6.18 -1.23
C VAL A 58 1.15 5.44 -1.06
N GLY A 59 0.86 4.49 -1.93
CA GLY A 59 -0.43 3.77 -1.89
C GLY A 59 -0.47 2.36 -2.47
N TYR A 60 0.63 1.85 -3.01
CA TYR A 60 0.71 0.44 -3.42
C TYR A 60 0.72 -0.46 -2.19
N THR A 61 0.17 -1.67 -2.29
CA THR A 61 -0.02 -2.56 -1.13
C THR A 61 1.33 -2.89 -0.48
N GLU A 62 2.29 -3.31 -1.29
CA GLU A 62 3.64 -3.64 -0.88
C GLU A 62 4.38 -2.42 -0.30
N ASP A 63 4.20 -1.24 -0.87
CA ASP A 63 4.84 -0.02 -0.37
C ASP A 63 4.32 0.36 1.02
N LEU A 64 3.00 0.26 1.24
CA LEU A 64 2.41 0.54 2.55
C LEU A 64 2.93 -0.43 3.61
N ILE A 65 3.02 -1.72 3.28
CA ILE A 65 3.56 -2.75 4.18
C ILE A 65 5.03 -2.45 4.52
N VAL A 66 5.86 -2.23 3.50
CA VAL A 66 7.30 -1.97 3.68
C VAL A 66 7.53 -0.67 4.45
N CYS A 67 6.88 0.43 4.06
CA CYS A 67 7.08 1.72 4.73
C CYS A 67 6.58 1.69 6.18
N SER A 68 5.52 0.94 6.50
CA SER A 68 5.13 0.71 7.90
C SER A 68 6.19 -0.06 8.68
N ALA A 69 6.89 -1.02 8.07
CA ALA A 69 8.03 -1.70 8.68
C ALA A 69 9.25 -0.76 8.85
N LEU A 70 9.39 0.25 7.99
CA LEU A 70 10.41 1.29 8.11
C LEU A 70 10.03 2.42 9.10
N GLY A 71 8.89 2.36 9.78
CA GLY A 71 8.50 3.34 10.80
C GLY A 71 7.63 4.50 10.30
N VAL A 72 6.96 4.37 9.15
CA VAL A 72 5.97 5.36 8.70
C VAL A 72 4.59 5.09 9.29
N ASP A 73 3.93 6.14 9.79
CA ASP A 73 2.62 6.08 10.46
C ASP A 73 1.44 6.46 9.56
N MET A 74 1.64 7.43 8.67
CA MET A 74 0.57 8.03 7.86
C MET A 74 0.90 7.98 6.37
N PHE A 75 -0.15 7.82 5.54
CA PHE A 75 -0.05 7.69 4.10
C PHE A 75 -1.21 8.39 3.39
N ASP A 76 -0.97 8.87 2.18
CA ASP A 76 -2.00 9.27 1.23
C ASP A 76 -1.61 8.85 -0.19
N CYS A 77 -2.59 8.49 -1.00
CA CYS A 77 -2.37 8.32 -2.43
C CYS A 77 -3.70 8.30 -3.19
N VAL A 78 -3.69 8.80 -4.42
CA VAL A 78 -4.81 8.65 -5.36
C VAL A 78 -4.87 7.26 -6.01
N PHE A 79 -3.91 6.36 -5.71
CA PHE A 79 -3.85 5.01 -6.26
C PHE A 79 -5.18 4.25 -6.26
N PRO A 80 -5.92 4.09 -5.15
CA PRO A 80 -7.17 3.31 -5.16
C PRO A 80 -8.22 3.86 -6.13
N THR A 81 -8.36 5.19 -6.21
CA THR A 81 -9.36 5.83 -7.08
C THR A 81 -8.90 5.87 -8.53
N ARG A 82 -7.60 6.07 -8.80
CA ARG A 82 -7.01 6.00 -10.14
C ARG A 82 -7.12 4.58 -10.71
N THR A 83 -6.80 3.57 -9.91
CA THR A 83 -6.89 2.15 -10.30
C THR A 83 -8.33 1.76 -10.62
N ALA A 84 -9.30 2.29 -9.88
CA ALA A 84 -10.73 2.08 -10.16
C ALA A 84 -11.17 2.63 -11.53
N ARG A 85 -10.63 3.77 -11.98
CA ARG A 85 -10.94 4.35 -13.31
C ARG A 85 -10.55 3.44 -14.47
N PHE A 86 -9.52 2.61 -14.26
CA PHE A 86 -9.10 1.61 -15.25
C PHE A 86 -9.92 0.30 -15.15
N GLY A 87 -10.90 0.22 -14.25
CA GLY A 87 -11.70 -0.98 -14.02
C GLY A 87 -10.99 -2.04 -13.19
N ASN A 88 -9.96 -1.66 -12.43
CA ASN A 88 -9.18 -2.58 -11.62
C ASN A 88 -9.59 -2.50 -10.15
N ALA A 89 -9.96 -3.64 -9.58
CA ALA A 89 -10.22 -3.78 -8.16
C ALA A 89 -8.99 -4.32 -7.42
N LEU A 90 -8.68 -3.75 -6.25
CA LEU A 90 -7.60 -4.18 -5.38
C LEU A 90 -8.03 -5.39 -4.54
N THR A 91 -7.15 -6.36 -4.40
CA THR A 91 -7.35 -7.59 -3.61
C THR A 91 -6.05 -7.99 -2.93
N PRO A 92 -6.08 -8.87 -1.90
CA PRO A 92 -4.86 -9.39 -1.27
C PRO A 92 -3.90 -10.08 -2.25
N THR A 93 -4.43 -10.61 -3.36
CA THR A 93 -3.66 -11.32 -4.39
C THR A 93 -3.36 -10.44 -5.61
N GLY A 94 -3.34 -9.12 -5.44
CA GLY A 94 -3.06 -8.15 -6.52
C GLY A 94 -4.33 -7.50 -7.08
N THR A 95 -4.39 -7.31 -8.40
CA THR A 95 -5.49 -6.56 -9.03
C THR A 95 -6.37 -7.44 -9.93
N LEU A 96 -7.69 -7.21 -9.85
CA LEU A 96 -8.66 -7.83 -10.74
C LEU A 96 -9.10 -6.81 -11.80
N ASN A 97 -8.75 -7.06 -13.06
CA ASN A 97 -9.25 -6.28 -14.20
C ASN A 97 -10.70 -6.67 -14.52
N LEU A 98 -11.66 -6.00 -13.88
CA LEU A 98 -13.09 -6.28 -14.00
C LEU A 98 -13.67 -5.93 -15.37
N LYS A 99 -12.92 -5.27 -16.27
CA LYS A 99 -13.30 -5.13 -17.69
C LYS A 99 -13.07 -6.40 -18.50
N SER A 100 -12.33 -7.38 -17.98
CA SER A 100 -12.08 -8.65 -18.66
C SER A 100 -13.37 -9.47 -18.80
N SER A 101 -13.62 -10.02 -19.99
CA SER A 101 -14.79 -10.86 -20.30
C SER A 101 -14.89 -12.11 -19.43
N LYS A 102 -13.79 -12.57 -18.83
CA LYS A 102 -13.79 -13.70 -17.88
C LYS A 102 -14.71 -13.48 -16.68
N PHE A 103 -15.01 -12.22 -16.34
CA PHE A 103 -15.89 -11.87 -15.23
C PHE A 103 -17.36 -11.72 -15.65
N SER A 104 -17.70 -11.80 -16.94
CA SER A 104 -19.07 -11.59 -17.44
C SER A 104 -20.12 -12.54 -16.86
N GLN A 105 -19.70 -13.71 -16.37
CA GLN A 105 -20.55 -14.71 -15.71
C GLN A 105 -20.01 -15.10 -14.33
N ASP A 106 -19.13 -14.29 -13.73
CA ASP A 106 -18.65 -14.52 -12.36
C ASP A 106 -19.61 -13.86 -11.36
N PHE A 107 -20.50 -14.66 -10.77
CA PHE A 107 -21.52 -14.17 -9.83
C PHE A 107 -21.02 -14.04 -8.38
N ARG A 108 -19.72 -14.23 -8.12
CA ARG A 108 -19.12 -13.95 -6.80
C ARG A 108 -18.94 -12.45 -6.59
N PRO A 109 -18.83 -11.96 -5.34
CA PRO A 109 -18.39 -10.59 -5.06
C PRO A 109 -16.94 -10.37 -5.52
N ILE A 110 -16.46 -9.12 -5.53
CA ILE A 110 -15.05 -8.83 -5.81
C ILE A 110 -14.15 -9.63 -4.86
N GLU A 111 -14.51 -9.68 -3.58
CA GLU A 111 -13.84 -10.47 -2.56
C GLU A 111 -14.87 -11.01 -1.54
N GLU A 112 -14.79 -12.28 -1.18
CA GLU A 112 -15.79 -12.96 -0.33
C GLU A 112 -15.80 -12.44 1.12
N ASP A 113 -14.63 -12.13 1.67
CA ASP A 113 -14.48 -11.65 3.06
C ASP A 113 -14.51 -10.10 3.18
N CYS A 114 -14.93 -9.40 2.13
CA CYS A 114 -14.99 -7.94 2.12
C CYS A 114 -16.38 -7.44 2.51
N ASP A 115 -16.44 -6.62 3.55
CA ASP A 115 -17.69 -6.10 4.12
C ASP A 115 -18.16 -4.79 3.48
N CYS A 116 -17.47 -4.30 2.44
CA CYS A 116 -17.82 -3.05 1.77
C CYS A 116 -19.16 -3.15 1.02
N LEU A 117 -19.80 -2.00 0.80
CA LEU A 117 -21.08 -1.91 0.08
C LEU A 117 -21.03 -2.63 -1.27
N THR A 118 -19.93 -2.50 -2.02
CA THR A 118 -19.81 -3.11 -3.34
C THR A 118 -19.83 -4.64 -3.27
N CYS A 119 -19.09 -5.24 -2.35
CA CYS A 119 -19.04 -6.70 -2.20
C CYS A 119 -20.32 -7.28 -1.60
N LYS A 120 -21.03 -6.53 -0.75
CA LYS A 120 -22.32 -6.97 -0.19
C LYS A 120 -23.49 -6.92 -1.17
N SER A 121 -23.42 -6.02 -2.16
CA SER A 121 -24.58 -5.72 -3.02
C SER A 121 -24.42 -6.19 -4.46
N PHE A 122 -23.20 -6.38 -4.95
CA PHE A 122 -22.95 -6.61 -6.38
C PHE A 122 -21.97 -7.75 -6.65
N THR A 123 -22.20 -8.43 -7.77
CA THR A 123 -21.32 -9.47 -8.27
C THR A 123 -20.24 -8.92 -9.20
N ARG A 124 -19.17 -9.66 -9.44
CA ARG A 124 -18.15 -9.33 -10.45
C ARG A 124 -18.75 -9.19 -11.85
N ALA A 125 -19.73 -10.03 -12.20
CA ALA A 125 -20.49 -9.92 -13.45
C ALA A 125 -21.25 -8.60 -13.58
N TYR A 126 -21.91 -8.15 -12.51
CA TYR A 126 -22.56 -6.85 -12.50
C TYR A 126 -21.53 -5.71 -12.64
N VAL A 127 -20.46 -5.74 -11.85
CA VAL A 127 -19.41 -4.72 -11.91
C VAL A 127 -18.70 -4.72 -13.27
N HIS A 128 -18.53 -5.87 -13.91
CA HIS A 128 -18.01 -5.98 -15.27
C HIS A 128 -18.90 -5.26 -16.29
N LEU A 129 -20.21 -5.55 -16.26
CA LEU A 129 -21.18 -4.89 -17.12
C LEU A 129 -21.15 -3.36 -16.94
N GLN A 130 -21.12 -2.89 -15.69
CA GLN A 130 -21.06 -1.46 -15.41
C GLN A 130 -19.71 -0.84 -15.83
N SER A 131 -18.58 -1.49 -15.52
CA SER A 131 -17.24 -0.96 -15.80
C SER A 131 -16.91 -0.86 -17.28
N THR A 132 -17.65 -1.57 -18.14
CA THR A 132 -17.48 -1.54 -19.60
C THR A 132 -18.41 -0.55 -20.30
N ARG A 133 -19.47 -0.08 -19.62
CA ARG A 133 -20.54 0.71 -20.24
C ARG A 133 -20.80 2.06 -19.58
N GLU A 134 -20.61 2.16 -18.27
CA GLU A 134 -21.12 3.25 -17.46
C GLU A 134 -20.09 3.76 -16.44
N THR A 135 -20.21 5.03 -16.07
CA THR A 135 -19.30 5.65 -15.07
C THR A 135 -19.54 5.07 -13.66
N VAL A 136 -20.72 4.49 -13.40
CA VAL A 136 -21.03 3.87 -12.10
C VAL A 136 -20.09 2.71 -11.76
N GLY A 137 -19.53 2.02 -12.76
CA GLY A 137 -18.51 0.98 -12.52
C GLY A 137 -17.30 1.50 -11.76
N CYS A 138 -16.81 2.69 -12.12
CA CYS A 138 -15.70 3.36 -11.42
C CYS A 138 -16.05 3.69 -9.96
N HIS A 139 -17.31 4.07 -9.68
CA HIS A 139 -17.77 4.39 -8.32
C HIS A 139 -17.80 3.14 -7.44
N LEU A 140 -18.36 2.04 -7.95
CA LEU A 140 -18.42 0.75 -7.25
C LEU A 140 -17.02 0.23 -6.92
N ILE A 141 -16.11 0.29 -7.89
CA ILE A 141 -14.72 -0.14 -7.67
C ILE A 141 -13.98 0.81 -6.73
N THR A 142 -14.25 2.12 -6.77
CA THR A 142 -13.66 3.08 -5.83
C THR A 142 -14.04 2.77 -4.39
N ILE A 143 -15.32 2.49 -4.12
CA ILE A 143 -15.79 2.11 -2.77
C ILE A 143 -15.04 0.88 -2.28
N HIS A 144 -14.88 -0.13 -3.13
CA HIS A 144 -14.13 -1.34 -2.81
C HIS A 144 -12.65 -1.05 -2.54
N ASN A 145 -11.98 -0.34 -3.45
CA ASN A 145 -10.53 -0.07 -3.36
C ASN A 145 -10.17 0.77 -2.13
N VAL A 146 -10.98 1.77 -1.78
CA VAL A 146 -10.77 2.56 -0.55
C VAL A 146 -10.99 1.69 0.69
N SER A 147 -12.04 0.86 0.69
CA SER A 147 -12.29 -0.08 1.79
C SER A 147 -11.15 -1.09 1.96
N TYR A 148 -10.57 -1.56 0.85
CA TYR A 148 -9.40 -2.43 0.87
C TYR A 148 -8.20 -1.76 1.55
N GLN A 149 -7.86 -0.51 1.18
CA GLN A 149 -6.73 0.22 1.81
C GLN A 149 -6.94 0.41 3.32
N LEU A 150 -8.17 0.77 3.74
CA LEU A 150 -8.49 0.93 5.16
C LEU A 150 -8.37 -0.38 5.93
N ARG A 151 -8.80 -1.50 5.34
CA ARG A 151 -8.68 -2.84 5.93
C ARG A 151 -7.23 -3.29 5.99
N LEU A 152 -6.42 -3.02 4.96
CA LEU A 152 -4.99 -3.29 4.95
C LEU A 152 -4.30 -2.58 6.14
N MET A 153 -4.51 -1.27 6.29
CA MET A 153 -3.93 -0.51 7.41
C MET A 153 -4.42 -0.99 8.78
N ARG A 154 -5.70 -1.39 8.89
CA ARG A 154 -6.23 -1.99 10.12
C ARG A 154 -5.54 -3.32 10.45
N ASN A 155 -5.30 -4.15 9.44
CA ASN A 155 -4.61 -5.44 9.62
C ASN A 155 -3.13 -5.25 9.99
N ILE A 156 -2.45 -4.28 9.39
CA ILE A 156 -1.08 -3.87 9.77
C ILE A 156 -1.05 -3.47 11.24
N ARG A 157 -1.91 -2.52 11.65
CA ARG A 157 -2.02 -2.05 13.04
C ARG A 157 -2.28 -3.20 14.02
N ASN A 158 -3.20 -4.10 13.70
CA ASN A 158 -3.51 -5.24 14.56
C ASN A 158 -2.33 -6.21 14.65
N ALA A 159 -1.64 -6.48 13.53
CA ALA A 159 -0.47 -7.36 13.53
C ALA A 159 0.68 -6.81 14.37
N ILE A 160 0.88 -5.49 14.36
CA ILE A 160 1.86 -4.81 15.25
C ILE A 160 1.44 -4.95 16.71
N ALA A 161 0.18 -4.63 17.05
CA ALA A 161 -0.33 -4.71 18.41
C ALA A 161 -0.30 -6.14 19.00
N GLU A 162 -0.42 -7.15 18.14
CA GLU A 162 -0.39 -8.57 18.50
C GLU A 162 1.02 -9.20 18.37
N ASN A 163 2.08 -8.39 18.19
CA ASN A 163 3.47 -8.85 18.04
C ASN A 163 3.67 -9.93 16.95
N ARG A 164 2.91 -9.84 15.86
CA ARG A 164 2.94 -10.79 14.73
C ARG A 164 3.12 -10.12 13.37
N PHE A 165 3.71 -8.92 13.36
CA PHE A 165 3.89 -8.15 12.14
C PHE A 165 4.82 -8.82 11.12
N PRO A 166 5.96 -9.44 11.49
CA PRO A 166 6.79 -10.18 10.53
C PRO A 166 6.03 -11.32 9.83
N GLN A 167 5.21 -12.08 10.56
CA GLN A 167 4.39 -13.16 10.01
C GLN A 167 3.31 -12.61 9.08
N PHE A 168 2.72 -11.46 9.42
CA PHE A 168 1.78 -10.76 8.55
C PHE A 168 2.43 -10.32 7.23
N ILE A 169 3.66 -9.79 7.28
CA ILE A 169 4.41 -9.39 6.08
C ILE A 169 4.67 -10.62 5.19
N GLN A 170 5.20 -11.70 5.76
CA GLN A 170 5.49 -12.94 5.04
C GLN A 170 4.24 -13.50 4.34
N LYS A 171 3.10 -13.56 5.06
CA LYS A 171 1.83 -13.99 4.48
C LYS A 171 1.38 -13.06 3.36
N SER A 172 1.40 -11.75 3.59
CA SER A 172 0.92 -10.76 2.61
C SER A 172 1.75 -10.78 1.32
N PHE A 173 3.07 -10.93 1.42
CA PHE A 173 3.94 -11.05 0.25
C PHE A 173 3.70 -12.35 -0.51
N LYS A 174 3.53 -13.48 0.20
CA LYS A 174 3.16 -14.75 -0.41
C LYS A 174 1.83 -14.65 -1.17
N ASP A 175 0.82 -14.03 -0.56
CA ASP A 175 -0.50 -13.87 -1.18
C ASP A 175 -0.44 -12.93 -2.40
N LEU A 176 0.33 -11.83 -2.32
CA LEU A 176 0.42 -10.82 -3.38
C LEU A 176 1.23 -11.27 -4.60
N PHE A 177 2.35 -11.96 -4.39
CA PHE A 177 3.29 -12.32 -5.46
C PHE A 177 3.25 -13.81 -5.84
N GLY A 178 2.68 -14.67 -4.98
CA GLY A 178 2.52 -16.11 -5.22
C GLY A 178 3.74 -16.97 -4.88
N GLY A 179 4.88 -16.35 -4.56
CA GLY A 179 6.11 -17.06 -4.19
C GLY A 179 7.34 -16.14 -4.14
N PRO A 180 8.44 -16.58 -3.51
CA PRO A 180 9.64 -15.77 -3.31
C PRO A 180 10.40 -15.45 -4.59
N ASP A 181 10.27 -16.28 -5.62
CA ASP A 181 10.78 -16.07 -6.97
C ASP A 181 10.18 -14.83 -7.65
N ARG A 182 9.06 -14.31 -7.13
CA ARG A 182 8.33 -13.16 -7.67
C ARG A 182 8.36 -11.95 -6.74
N TYR A 183 9.07 -12.03 -5.61
CA TYR A 183 9.20 -10.89 -4.70
C TYR A 183 10.07 -9.80 -5.31
N PRO A 184 9.66 -8.51 -5.25
CA PRO A 184 10.50 -7.41 -5.69
C PRO A 184 11.77 -7.31 -4.84
N GLU A 185 12.94 -7.32 -5.49
CA GLU A 185 14.25 -7.29 -4.82
C GLU A 185 14.39 -6.11 -3.86
N TRP A 186 13.92 -4.92 -4.25
CA TRP A 186 13.94 -3.72 -3.40
C TRP A 186 13.19 -3.92 -2.08
N ALA A 187 12.06 -4.64 -2.11
CA ALA A 187 11.23 -4.87 -0.93
C ALA A 187 11.88 -5.91 -0.01
N VAL A 188 12.49 -6.95 -0.58
CA VAL A 188 13.30 -7.93 0.17
C VAL A 188 14.44 -7.22 0.89
N ASN A 189 15.17 -6.35 0.18
CA ASN A 189 16.30 -5.60 0.74
C ASN A 189 15.86 -4.63 1.84
N ALA A 190 14.76 -3.90 1.63
CA ALA A 190 14.20 -2.98 2.62
C ALA A 190 13.71 -3.68 3.89
N LEU A 191 13.02 -4.83 3.76
CA LEU A 191 12.55 -5.58 4.92
C LEU A 191 13.72 -6.20 5.68
N LYS A 192 14.74 -6.67 4.97
CA LYS A 192 15.96 -7.20 5.59
C LYS A 192 16.72 -6.14 6.40
N SER A 193 16.67 -4.86 6.03
CA SER A 193 17.33 -3.80 6.80
C SER A 193 16.70 -3.53 8.16
N VAL A 194 15.47 -4.03 8.39
CA VAL A 194 14.74 -3.95 9.67
C VAL A 194 14.48 -5.34 10.26
N ASP A 195 15.38 -6.29 10.00
CA ASP A 195 15.37 -7.67 10.52
C ASP A 195 14.13 -8.51 10.16
N VAL A 196 13.39 -8.12 9.11
CA VAL A 196 12.27 -8.91 8.57
C VAL A 196 12.75 -9.73 7.38
N THR A 197 12.86 -11.04 7.57
CA THR A 197 13.21 -11.96 6.48
C THR A 197 11.95 -12.52 5.82
N LEU A 198 11.83 -12.33 4.50
CA LEU A 198 10.86 -13.06 3.68
C LEU A 198 11.40 -14.47 3.45
N LEU A 199 10.75 -15.46 4.04
CA LEU A 199 11.14 -16.86 3.87
C LEU A 199 10.91 -17.31 2.41
N PRO A 200 11.78 -18.19 1.88
CA PRO A 200 11.53 -18.89 0.63
C PRO A 200 10.30 -19.82 0.71
#